data_AF-A0ABD3CG93-F1
#
_entry.id   AF-A0ABD3CG93-F1
#
_cell.length_a   1.000
_cell.length_b   1.000
_cell.length_c   1.000
_cell.angle_alpha   90.00
_cell.angle_beta   90.00
_cell.angle_gamma   90.00
#
_symmetry.space_group_name_H-M   'P 1'
#
loop_
_entity.id
_entity.type
_entity.pdbx_description
1 polymer ?
#
loop_
_entity_poly.entity_id
_entity_poly.type
_entity_poly.pdbx_seq_one_letter_code
_entity_poly.pdbx_strand_id
1 'polypeptide(L)'
;MENVDFIDSSSPKIFKIPNEPAIVINELPPLSSPEPNLVPCAISVVPPENFAGFGEWLEGREVRKLFEDQQFDGKVTQFDEEMGWYRVVYEDGDFEDLEWHELMDVLVPLDVDIPLKTLATNVIKKKKRKFDQKTEKVKAGVRNYGKNKVKKSD
;
A
#
# COMPACT_ATOMS: atom_id res chain seq x y z
N MET A 1 -12.43 49.47 33.26
CA MET A 1 -12.52 48.71 32.01
C MET A 1 -11.24 48.94 31.25
N GLU A 2 -10.48 47.88 31.13
CA GLU A 2 -9.14 47.79 30.56
C GLU A 2 -9.34 47.35 29.11
N ASN A 3 -8.78 48.10 28.16
CA ASN A 3 -8.54 47.64 26.80
C ASN A 3 -7.23 48.26 26.35
N VAL A 4 -6.17 47.47 26.47
CA VAL A 4 -4.85 47.75 25.89
C VAL A 4 -4.92 47.35 24.43
N ASP A 5 -4.92 48.37 23.57
CA ASP A 5 -4.87 48.21 22.13
C ASP A 5 -3.55 47.56 21.71
N PHE A 6 -3.68 46.33 21.21
CA PHE A 6 -2.98 45.75 20.05
C PHE A 6 -1.49 46.11 19.91
N ILE A 7 -0.63 45.26 20.47
CA ILE A 7 0.82 45.35 20.27
C ILE A 7 1.11 44.91 18.82
N ASP A 8 1.53 45.92 18.09
CA ASP A 8 2.28 45.99 16.85
C ASP A 8 2.87 44.68 16.31
N SER A 9 2.58 44.48 15.03
CA SER A 9 3.02 43.41 14.14
C SER A 9 4.50 43.05 14.27
N SER A 10 4.78 41.86 14.82
CA SER A 10 6.11 41.24 14.75
C SER A 10 6.41 40.84 13.30
N SER A 11 7.14 41.69 12.59
CA SER A 11 7.66 41.38 11.26
C SER A 11 8.62 40.17 11.31
N PRO A 12 8.51 39.20 10.40
CA PRO A 12 9.39 38.03 10.38
C PRO A 12 10.84 38.48 10.14
N LYS A 13 11.72 38.16 11.09
CA LYS A 13 13.15 38.49 11.01
C LYS A 13 13.82 37.60 9.97
N ILE A 14 14.03 38.14 8.76
CA ILE A 14 14.65 37.43 7.64
C ILE A 14 16.16 37.41 7.84
N PHE A 15 16.72 36.24 8.10
CA PHE A 15 18.17 36.02 8.17
C PHE A 15 18.68 35.43 6.86
N LYS A 16 19.68 36.05 6.25
CA LYS A 16 20.29 35.57 5.00
C LYS A 16 21.43 34.61 5.33
N ILE A 17 21.17 33.31 5.28
CA ILE A 17 22.19 32.28 5.45
C ILE A 17 22.78 31.94 4.08
N PRO A 18 24.11 32.05 3.88
CA PRO A 18 24.73 31.71 2.60
C PRO A 18 24.66 30.19 2.35
N ASN A 19 24.35 29.84 1.09
CA ASN A 19 24.31 28.52 0.46
C ASN A 19 23.08 27.61 0.65
N GLU A 20 22.08 27.91 1.50
CA GLU A 20 20.79 27.18 1.51
C GLU A 20 19.64 28.11 1.96
N PRO A 21 18.43 28.05 1.35
CA PRO A 21 17.26 28.78 1.84
C PRO A 21 16.75 28.11 3.13
N ALA A 22 17.11 28.66 4.29
CA ALA A 22 16.61 28.21 5.59
C ALA A 22 15.43 29.07 6.05
N ILE A 23 14.32 28.43 6.45
CA ILE A 23 13.22 29.07 7.16
C ILE A 23 13.41 28.88 8.66
N VAL A 24 13.28 29.96 9.44
CA VAL A 24 13.33 29.89 10.91
C VAL A 24 11.91 29.68 11.42
N ILE A 25 11.65 28.51 12.01
CA ILE A 25 10.38 28.21 12.69
C ILE A 25 10.56 28.64 14.15
N ASN A 26 9.95 29.76 14.53
CA ASN A 26 10.18 30.38 15.86
C ASN A 26 9.42 29.71 17.01
N GLU A 27 8.59 28.69 16.76
CA GLU A 27 7.76 28.10 17.81
C GLU A 27 7.61 26.59 17.57
N LEU A 28 8.20 25.78 18.44
CA LEU A 28 7.75 24.40 18.65
C LEU A 28 6.50 24.50 19.55
N PRO A 29 5.37 23.83 19.27
CA PRO A 29 4.27 23.81 20.21
C PRO A 29 4.78 23.35 21.58
N PRO A 30 4.42 24.02 22.68
CA PRO A 30 4.90 23.63 24.01
C PRO A 30 4.51 22.17 24.26
N LEU A 31 5.52 21.32 24.45
CA LEU A 31 5.32 19.93 24.84
C LEU A 31 4.67 19.90 26.20
N SER A 32 3.36 19.67 26.23
CA SER A 32 2.63 19.36 27.44
C SER A 32 3.15 18.03 28.00
N SER A 33 3.98 18.12 29.03
CA SER A 33 4.40 17.07 29.97
C SER A 33 5.50 16.09 29.52
N PRO A 34 6.49 15.77 30.38
CA PRO A 34 7.52 14.78 30.11
C PRO A 34 7.00 13.39 30.47
N GLU A 35 6.35 12.72 29.53
CA GLU A 35 6.15 11.26 29.63
C GLU A 35 7.36 10.58 28.96
N PRO A 36 8.20 9.84 29.71
CA PRO A 36 9.40 9.20 29.19
C PRO A 36 9.05 7.89 28.50
N ASN A 37 8.20 7.91 27.46
CA ASN A 37 7.94 6.71 26.67
C ASN A 37 7.72 7.10 25.20
N LEU A 38 8.76 6.81 24.41
CA LEU A 38 8.72 6.36 23.02
C LEU A 38 7.47 6.79 22.26
N VAL A 39 7.61 7.73 21.34
CA VAL A 39 6.58 8.05 20.34
C VAL A 39 6.21 6.75 19.62
N PRO A 40 5.04 6.11 19.84
CA PRO A 40 4.45 5.35 18.76
C PRO A 40 4.01 6.42 17.76
N CYS A 41 4.16 6.19 16.45
CA CYS A 41 3.49 7.01 15.44
C CYS A 41 2.08 7.32 15.98
N ALA A 42 1.76 8.60 16.18
CA ALA A 42 0.49 9.00 16.76
C ALA A 42 -0.60 8.49 15.82
N ILE A 43 -1.15 7.31 16.13
CA ILE A 43 -2.42 6.85 15.61
C ILE A 43 -3.40 7.78 16.30
N SER A 44 -3.61 8.96 15.71
CA SER A 44 -4.78 9.74 16.03
C SER A 44 -5.95 8.79 15.81
N VAL A 45 -6.69 8.47 16.87
CA VAL A 45 -7.98 7.77 16.84
C VAL A 45 -9.04 8.71 16.24
N VAL A 46 -8.69 9.35 15.13
CA VAL A 46 -9.60 9.88 14.15
C VAL A 46 -9.80 8.69 13.21
N PRO A 47 -11.03 8.22 12.99
CA PRO A 47 -11.29 7.23 11.94
C PRO A 47 -10.60 7.78 10.70
N PRO A 48 -9.63 7.07 10.11
CA PRO A 48 -8.89 7.62 9.00
C PRO A 48 -9.92 8.09 7.98
N GLU A 49 -9.94 9.40 7.72
CA GLU A 49 -10.75 9.96 6.64
C GLU A 49 -10.52 9.05 5.45
N ASN A 50 -11.59 8.37 5.02
CA ASN A 50 -11.59 7.29 4.05
C ASN A 50 -10.35 7.37 3.18
N PHE A 51 -9.43 6.42 3.38
CA PHE A 51 -8.19 6.28 2.62
C PHE A 51 -8.52 5.97 1.15
N ALA A 52 -9.21 6.88 0.47
CA ALA A 52 -9.73 6.75 -0.86
C ALA A 52 -8.55 6.45 -1.79
N GLY A 53 -8.59 5.30 -2.45
CA GLY A 53 -7.53 4.81 -3.33
C GLY A 53 -6.39 4.01 -2.68
N PHE A 54 -6.32 3.85 -1.36
CA PHE A 54 -5.33 2.95 -0.75
C PHE A 54 -5.81 1.50 -0.65
N GLY A 55 -7.12 1.24 -0.73
CA GLY A 55 -7.66 -0.12 -0.63
C GLY A 55 -7.08 -1.05 -1.70
N GLU A 56 -6.96 -0.57 -2.94
CA GLU A 56 -6.32 -1.32 -4.04
C GLU A 56 -4.85 -1.69 -3.74
N TRP A 57 -4.13 -0.91 -2.92
CA TRP A 57 -2.73 -1.21 -2.60
C TRP A 57 -2.58 -2.45 -1.72
N LEU A 58 -3.67 -2.90 -1.09
CA LEU A 58 -3.68 -4.09 -0.28
C LEU A 58 -3.91 -5.36 -1.12
N GLU A 59 -4.30 -5.22 -2.39
CA GLU A 59 -4.39 -6.35 -3.30
C GLU A 59 -3.05 -7.08 -3.42
N GLY A 60 -3.12 -8.38 -3.23
CA GLY A 60 -2.00 -9.28 -3.26
C GLY A 60 -1.20 -9.39 -1.97
N ARG A 61 -1.57 -8.66 -0.90
CA ARG A 61 -1.06 -8.90 0.46
C ARG A 61 -1.50 -10.29 0.93
N GLU A 62 -0.62 -10.91 1.71
CA GLU A 62 -0.89 -12.19 2.37
C GLU A 62 -1.61 -11.93 3.69
N VAL A 63 -2.57 -12.80 4.00
CA VAL A 63 -3.30 -12.82 5.27
C VAL A 63 -3.16 -14.20 5.91
N ARG A 64 -3.35 -14.26 7.23
CA ARG A 64 -3.40 -15.49 8.00
C ARG A 64 -4.54 -15.38 9.00
N LYS A 65 -5.57 -16.20 8.82
CA LYS A 65 -6.74 -16.21 9.70
C LYS A 65 -6.82 -17.53 10.45
N LEU A 66 -7.24 -17.46 11.72
CA LEU A 66 -7.56 -18.64 12.52
C LEU A 66 -9.06 -18.91 12.39
N PHE A 67 -9.40 -20.05 11.83
CA PHE A 67 -10.77 -20.57 11.79
C PHE A 67 -10.87 -21.76 12.72
N GLU A 68 -11.76 -21.66 13.72
CA GLU A 68 -11.84 -22.63 14.81
C GLU A 68 -10.45 -22.83 15.45
N ASP A 69 -9.80 -23.97 15.19
CA ASP A 69 -8.47 -24.32 15.72
C ASP A 69 -7.39 -24.45 14.63
N GLN A 70 -7.69 -24.07 13.38
CA GLN A 70 -6.77 -24.18 12.25
C GLN A 70 -6.47 -22.83 11.62
N GLN A 71 -5.19 -22.57 11.34
CA GLN A 71 -4.77 -21.38 10.61
C GLN A 71 -4.79 -21.65 9.11
N PHE A 72 -5.28 -20.66 8.37
CA PHE A 72 -5.35 -20.67 6.92
C PHE A 72 -4.62 -19.45 6.37
N ASP A 73 -3.73 -19.70 5.42
CA ASP A 73 -3.08 -18.65 4.65
C ASP A 73 -3.99 -18.23 3.50
N GLY A 74 -4.07 -16.93 3.26
CA GLY A 74 -4.91 -16.35 2.23
C GLY A 74 -4.25 -15.15 1.57
N LYS A 75 -4.96 -14.62 0.58
CA LYS A 75 -4.48 -13.46 -0.18
C LYS A 75 -5.63 -12.53 -0.51
N VAL A 76 -5.41 -11.23 -0.30
CA VAL A 76 -6.34 -10.21 -0.76
C VAL A 76 -6.32 -10.21 -2.29
N THR A 77 -7.47 -10.44 -2.92
CA THR A 77 -7.57 -10.53 -4.39
C THR A 77 -8.21 -9.32 -5.02
N GLN A 78 -9.08 -8.63 -4.28
CA GLN A 78 -9.85 -7.51 -4.81
C GLN A 78 -10.26 -6.54 -3.69
N PHE A 79 -10.31 -5.26 -4.02
CA PHE A 79 -10.95 -4.23 -3.20
C PHE A 79 -12.22 -3.69 -3.89
N ASP A 80 -13.31 -3.59 -3.15
CA ASP A 80 -14.55 -2.93 -3.55
C ASP A 80 -14.56 -1.50 -2.99
N GLU A 81 -14.35 -0.50 -3.84
CA GLU A 81 -14.31 0.91 -3.43
C GLU A 81 -15.69 1.45 -3.02
N GLU A 82 -16.77 0.88 -3.54
CA GLU A 82 -18.14 1.32 -3.23
C GLU A 82 -18.53 0.88 -1.81
N MET A 83 -18.20 -0.36 -1.44
CA MET A 83 -18.53 -0.92 -0.12
C MET A 83 -17.39 -0.80 0.90
N GLY A 84 -16.16 -0.53 0.46
CA GLY A 84 -14.97 -0.50 1.32
C GLY A 84 -14.54 -1.89 1.81
N TRP A 85 -14.88 -2.93 1.05
CA TRP A 85 -14.67 -4.33 1.42
C TRP A 85 -13.51 -4.96 0.66
N TYR A 86 -12.87 -5.94 1.30
CA TYR A 86 -11.71 -6.64 0.77
C TYR A 86 -12.02 -8.11 0.58
N ARG A 87 -11.95 -8.58 -0.66
CA ARG A 87 -12.07 -10.01 -0.96
C ARG A 87 -10.76 -10.71 -0.66
N VAL A 88 -10.81 -11.70 0.21
CA VAL A 88 -9.72 -12.62 0.52
C VAL A 88 -10.06 -14.00 -0.01
N VAL A 89 -9.11 -14.63 -0.70
CA VAL A 89 -9.18 -16.04 -1.09
C VAL A 89 -8.16 -16.82 -0.27
N TYR A 90 -8.62 -17.87 0.41
CA TYR A 90 -7.80 -18.76 1.24
C TYR A 90 -7.24 -19.93 0.42
N GLU A 91 -6.30 -20.67 1.00
CA GLU A 91 -5.61 -21.78 0.33
C GLU A 91 -6.49 -22.99 -0.01
N ASP A 92 -7.61 -23.17 0.69
CA ASP A 92 -8.63 -24.18 0.43
C ASP A 92 -9.54 -23.83 -0.76
N GLY A 93 -9.44 -22.59 -1.27
CA GLY A 93 -10.23 -22.07 -2.38
C GLY A 93 -11.51 -21.35 -1.95
N ASP A 94 -11.82 -21.33 -0.65
CA ASP A 94 -12.91 -20.52 -0.13
C ASP A 94 -12.51 -19.03 -0.09
N PHE A 95 -13.51 -18.17 0.00
CA PHE A 95 -13.32 -16.72 0.02
C PHE A 95 -14.26 -16.04 1.01
N GLU A 96 -13.86 -14.87 1.45
CA GLU A 96 -14.60 -14.02 2.36
C GLU A 96 -14.39 -12.56 1.96
N ASP A 97 -15.40 -11.73 2.14
CA ASP A 97 -15.29 -10.28 2.00
C ASP A 97 -15.18 -9.68 3.41
N LEU A 98 -14.09 -8.96 3.68
CA LEU A 98 -13.74 -8.42 5.00
C LEU A 98 -13.80 -6.89 5.02
N GLU A 99 -14.23 -6.32 6.13
CA GLU A 99 -14.05 -4.89 6.39
C GLU A 99 -12.58 -4.56 6.68
N TRP A 100 -12.22 -3.26 6.61
CA TRP A 100 -10.84 -2.82 6.89
C TRP A 100 -10.30 -3.29 8.25
N HIS A 101 -11.09 -3.16 9.32
CA HIS A 101 -10.65 -3.56 10.66
C HIS A 101 -10.43 -5.08 10.77
N GLU A 102 -11.32 -5.87 10.17
CA GLU A 102 -11.18 -7.34 10.16
C GLU A 102 -9.97 -7.78 9.33
N LEU A 103 -9.73 -7.13 8.19
CA LEU A 103 -8.56 -7.38 7.37
C LEU A 103 -7.28 -7.03 8.12
N MET A 104 -7.25 -5.90 8.85
CA MET A 104 -6.09 -5.49 9.65
C MET A 104 -5.64 -6.57 10.64
N ASP A 105 -6.60 -7.24 11.29
CA ASP A 105 -6.32 -8.25 12.31
C ASP A 105 -5.68 -9.52 11.74
N VAL A 106 -5.91 -9.81 10.45
CA VAL A 106 -5.42 -11.03 9.79
C VAL A 106 -4.26 -10.76 8.82
N LEU A 107 -3.87 -9.51 8.60
CA LEU A 107 -2.78 -9.18 7.68
C LEU A 107 -1.43 -9.68 8.19
N VAL A 108 -0.70 -10.38 7.32
CA VAL A 108 0.69 -10.75 7.62
C VAL A 108 1.57 -9.50 7.62
N PRO A 109 2.42 -9.29 8.63
CA PRO A 109 3.35 -8.16 8.67
C PRO A 109 4.29 -8.16 7.45
N LEU A 110 4.58 -6.97 6.93
CA LEU A 110 5.62 -6.81 5.92
C LEU A 110 6.99 -6.96 6.59
N ASP A 111 7.87 -7.74 5.96
CA ASP A 111 9.26 -7.83 6.38
C ASP A 111 10.02 -6.57 5.94
N VAL A 112 10.11 -5.61 6.86
CA VAL A 112 10.82 -4.33 6.68
C VAL A 112 12.32 -4.45 6.88
N ASP A 113 12.81 -5.61 7.36
CA ASP A 113 14.23 -5.87 7.54
C ASP A 113 14.92 -6.19 6.20
N ILE A 114 14.14 -6.46 5.15
CA ILE A 114 14.66 -6.67 3.80
C ILE A 114 15.28 -5.37 3.28
N PRO A 115 16.61 -5.34 3.02
CA PRO A 115 17.26 -4.13 2.56
C PRO A 115 16.68 -3.65 1.21
N LEU A 116 16.55 -2.34 1.04
CA LEU A 116 16.03 -1.74 -0.20
C LEU A 116 16.80 -2.19 -1.46
N LYS A 117 18.11 -2.43 -1.33
CA LYS A 117 18.95 -2.99 -2.41
C LYS A 117 18.43 -4.35 -2.88
N THR A 118 18.02 -5.21 -1.96
CA THR A 118 17.46 -6.54 -2.22
C THR A 118 16.10 -6.42 -2.91
N LEU A 119 15.22 -5.55 -2.39
CA LEU A 119 13.90 -5.29 -2.98
C LEU A 119 14.03 -4.75 -4.41
N ALA A 120 14.87 -3.74 -4.63
CA ALA A 120 15.09 -3.13 -5.94
C ALA A 120 15.59 -4.18 -6.96
N THR A 121 16.54 -5.02 -6.56
CA THR A 121 17.07 -6.10 -7.41
C THR A 121 15.99 -7.11 -7.77
N ASN A 122 15.12 -7.48 -6.83
CA ASN A 122 14.02 -8.41 -7.05
C ASN A 122 12.96 -7.85 -8.01
N VAL A 123 12.63 -6.57 -7.91
CA VAL A 123 11.71 -5.89 -8.82
C VAL A 123 12.26 -5.89 -10.26
N ILE A 124 13.55 -5.57 -10.44
CA ILE A 124 14.19 -5.58 -11.77
C ILE A 124 14.19 -7.00 -12.36
N LYS A 125 14.52 -8.02 -11.56
CA LYS A 125 14.51 -9.44 -12.00
C LYS A 125 13.10 -9.90 -12.41
N LYS A 126 12.06 -9.58 -11.63
CA LYS A 126 10.66 -9.92 -11.96
C LYS A 126 10.22 -9.30 -13.29
N LYS A 127 10.62 -8.05 -13.58
CA LYS A 127 10.31 -7.37 -14.86
C LYS A 127 10.95 -8.08 -16.07
N LYS A 128 12.21 -8.51 -15.95
CA LYS A 128 12.89 -9.27 -17.02
C LYS A 128 12.17 -10.59 -17.33
N ARG A 129 11.81 -11.36 -16.30
CA ARG A 129 11.06 -12.63 -16.48
C ARG A 129 9.71 -12.44 -17.19
N LYS A 130 8.97 -11.37 -16.86
CA LYS A 130 7.71 -11.04 -17.55
C LYS A 130 7.93 -10.64 -19.02
N PHE A 131 9.07 -10.02 -19.33
CA PHE A 131 9.44 -9.68 -20.71
C PHE A 131 9.79 -10.94 -21.52
N ASP A 132 10.61 -11.83 -20.96
CA ASP A 132 11.04 -13.07 -21.61
C ASP A 132 9.87 -14.04 -21.90
N GLN A 133 8.89 -14.11 -21.00
CA GLN A 133 7.68 -14.91 -21.22
C GLN A 133 6.73 -14.31 -22.28
N LYS A 134 6.81 -12.99 -22.54
CA LYS A 134 6.01 -12.33 -23.58
C LYS A 134 6.61 -12.57 -24.97
N THR A 135 7.93 -12.63 -25.10
CA THR A 135 8.61 -12.90 -26.38
C THR A 135 8.49 -14.36 -26.85
N GLU A 136 8.36 -15.33 -25.94
CA GLU A 136 8.12 -16.73 -26.34
C GLU A 136 6.70 -16.98 -26.87
N LYS A 137 5.67 -16.35 -26.28
CA LYS A 137 4.28 -16.50 -26.76
C LYS A 137 4.04 -15.91 -28.15
N VAL A 138 4.77 -14.87 -28.55
CA VAL A 138 4.68 -14.28 -29.90
C VAL A 138 5.27 -15.21 -30.97
N LYS A 139 6.28 -16.03 -30.64
CA LYS A 139 6.87 -16.99 -31.61
C LYS A 139 6.01 -18.25 -31.82
N ALA A 140 5.12 -18.59 -30.89
CA ALA A 140 4.27 -19.78 -30.99
C ALA A 140 3.00 -19.58 -31.86
N GLY A 141 2.60 -18.34 -32.16
CA GLY A 141 1.36 -18.01 -32.88
C GLY A 141 1.41 -18.06 -34.41
N VAL A 142 2.56 -18.37 -35.03
CA VAL A 142 2.72 -18.40 -36.50
C VAL A 142 2.78 -19.85 -36.99
N ARG A 143 1.67 -20.62 -36.93
CA ARG A 143 1.57 -21.90 -37.66
C ARG A 143 0.15 -22.21 -38.19
N ASN A 144 0.05 -22.07 -39.52
CA ASN A 144 -0.74 -22.85 -40.49
C ASN A 144 -2.29 -22.89 -40.41
N TYR A 145 -2.93 -22.00 -41.18
CA TYR A 145 -4.19 -22.31 -41.86
C TYR A 145 -3.89 -22.93 -43.22
N GLY A 146 -4.22 -24.22 -43.40
CA GLY A 146 -4.02 -24.87 -44.69
C GLY A 146 -4.64 -26.26 -44.83
N LYS A 147 -5.72 -26.31 -45.62
CA LYS A 147 -6.22 -27.43 -46.45
C LYS A 147 -7.11 -28.48 -45.78
N ASN A 148 -8.42 -28.19 -45.74
CA ASN A 148 -9.46 -29.22 -45.71
C ASN A 148 -9.67 -29.78 -47.13
N LYS A 149 -9.30 -31.04 -47.38
CA LYS A 149 -9.73 -31.80 -48.57
C LYS A 149 -11.05 -32.48 -48.25
N VAL A 150 -12.11 -32.08 -48.95
CA VAL A 150 -13.39 -32.79 -49.00
C VAL A 150 -13.17 -34.15 -49.67
N LYS A 151 -13.43 -35.24 -48.96
CA LYS A 151 -13.58 -36.57 -49.55
C LYS A 151 -15.05 -36.79 -49.86
N LYS A 152 -15.35 -37.01 -51.14
CA LYS A 152 -16.59 -37.62 -51.64
C LYS A 152 -16.68 -39.05 -51.10
N SER A 153 -17.86 -39.45 -50.67
CA SER A 153 -18.26 -40.86 -50.48
C SER A 153 -19.52 -41.09 -51.30
N ASP A 154 -19.55 -42.26 -51.94
CA ASP A 154 -20.45 -42.73 -53.00
C ASP A 154 -21.95 -42.71 -52.67
#